data_AF-A0A7S1FGP2-F1
#
_entry.id   AF-A0A7S1FGP2-F1
#
_cell.length_a   1.000
_cell.length_b   1.000
_cell.length_c   1.000
_cell.angle_alpha   90.00
_cell.angle_beta   90.00
_cell.angle_gamma   90.00
#
_symmetry.space_group_name_H-M   'P 1'
#
loop_
_entity.id
_entity.type
_entity.pdbx_description
1 polymer ?
#
loop_
_entity_poly.entity_id
_entity_poly.type
_entity_poly.pdbx_seq_one_letter_code
_entity_poly.pdbx_strand_id
1 'polypeptide(L)'
;PFLSGYTARDWNCFLLEVAMALQGRHLEVTVLGVRGIKSNLSHRRRLHLSLVSHEDPDGDAFHQRFGVWTEPDRLKGTLLFGDYHGGVRYQFALAAENGAPSFVNGVTYPERAELRVRLLTSRVPSNSETMQELDGFLPAMIKETVKTGLDSSFSDVEAELRLPMSNILGGIKGFGSSWVPFLNTVIGTEQSVELFVQVHVVPDHHCVVPDLEKWFNEERVKMAGEAPAP
;
A
#
# COMPACT_ATOMS: atom_id res chain seq x y z
N PRO A 1 14.15 18.23 -15.10
CA PRO A 1 14.67 18.80 -16.38
C PRO A 1 14.71 17.83 -17.58
N PHE A 2 13.96 16.70 -17.60
CA PHE A 2 14.09 15.67 -18.64
C PHE A 2 12.95 15.60 -19.68
N LEU A 3 12.02 16.57 -19.72
CA LEU A 3 10.79 16.45 -20.54
C LEU A 3 10.49 17.67 -21.43
N SER A 4 11.51 18.35 -21.99
CA SER A 4 11.27 19.36 -23.03
C SER A 4 11.58 18.78 -24.41
N GLY A 5 10.62 18.07 -25.01
CA GLY A 5 10.80 17.53 -26.36
C GLY A 5 9.70 16.60 -26.88
N TYR A 6 8.87 16.06 -26.00
CA TYR A 6 7.80 15.15 -26.41
C TYR A 6 6.56 15.92 -26.85
N THR A 7 6.04 15.59 -28.04
CA THR A 7 4.75 16.10 -28.49
C THR A 7 3.62 15.42 -27.71
N ALA A 8 2.43 16.02 -27.66
CA ALA A 8 1.26 15.39 -27.04
C ALA A 8 0.94 14.00 -27.63
N ARG A 9 1.36 13.74 -28.88
CA ARG A 9 1.23 12.45 -29.55
C ARG A 9 2.20 11.41 -29.01
N ASP A 10 3.45 11.80 -28.76
CA ASP A 10 4.47 10.91 -28.19
C ASP A 10 4.09 10.51 -26.75
N TRP A 11 3.49 11.43 -26.01
CA TRP A 11 2.92 11.17 -24.69
C TRP A 11 1.77 10.17 -24.72
N ASN A 12 0.80 10.33 -25.63
CA ASN A 12 -0.31 9.39 -25.75
C ASN A 12 0.17 7.97 -26.11
N CYS A 13 1.18 7.85 -26.99
CA CYS A 13 1.78 6.56 -27.31
C CYS A 13 2.48 5.94 -26.09
N PHE A 14 3.29 6.73 -25.36
CA PHE A 14 3.93 6.28 -24.13
C PHE A 14 2.91 5.82 -23.08
N LEU A 15 1.80 6.55 -22.90
CA LEU A 15 0.77 6.18 -21.94
C LEU A 15 -0.02 4.93 -22.35
N LEU A 16 -0.25 4.72 -23.65
CA LEU A 16 -0.82 3.48 -24.18
C LEU A 16 0.11 2.29 -23.93
N GLU A 17 1.42 2.46 -24.18
CA GLU A 17 2.43 1.44 -23.87
C GLU A 17 2.49 1.14 -22.38
N VAL A 18 2.42 2.16 -21.52
CA VAL A 18 2.36 2.00 -20.07
C VAL A 18 1.08 1.27 -19.67
N ALA A 19 -0.10 1.71 -20.11
CA ALA A 19 -1.37 1.08 -19.77
C ALA A 19 -1.43 -0.41 -20.19
N MET A 20 -0.89 -0.74 -21.37
CA MET A 20 -0.73 -2.13 -21.80
C MET A 20 0.30 -2.88 -20.97
N ALA A 21 1.43 -2.25 -20.62
CA ALA A 21 2.47 -2.85 -19.79
C ALA A 21 2.04 -3.06 -18.33
N LEU A 22 1.02 -2.36 -17.84
CA LEU A 22 0.45 -2.53 -16.51
C LEU A 22 -0.51 -3.72 -16.39
N GLN A 23 -1.01 -4.26 -17.51
CA GLN A 23 -1.80 -5.48 -17.47
C GLN A 23 -0.96 -6.63 -16.91
N GLY A 24 -1.54 -7.37 -15.96
CA GLY A 24 -0.81 -8.46 -15.31
C GLY A 24 0.31 -7.99 -14.38
N ARG A 25 0.24 -6.75 -13.87
CA ARG A 25 1.13 -6.24 -12.83
C ARG A 25 0.34 -5.78 -11.62
N HIS A 26 1.00 -5.81 -10.47
CA HIS A 26 0.47 -5.25 -9.24
C HIS A 26 1.49 -4.31 -8.60
N LEU A 27 0.97 -3.36 -7.87
CA LEU A 27 1.71 -2.48 -6.99
C LEU A 27 1.87 -3.17 -5.64
N GLU A 28 3.11 -3.45 -5.26
CA GLU A 28 3.45 -3.92 -3.92
C GLU A 28 3.89 -2.73 -3.06
N VAL A 29 3.20 -2.54 -1.93
CA VAL A 29 3.51 -1.51 -0.95
C VAL A 29 3.89 -2.19 0.36
N THR A 30 5.12 -2.00 0.79
CA THR A 30 5.65 -2.49 2.06
C THR A 30 5.83 -1.32 3.02
N VAL A 31 5.22 -1.40 4.20
CA VAL A 31 5.32 -0.37 5.24
C VAL A 31 5.95 -1.00 6.47
N LEU A 32 7.13 -0.53 6.86
CA LEU A 32 7.87 -1.10 7.99
C LEU A 32 7.41 -0.48 9.32
N GLY A 33 7.24 0.83 9.35
CA GLY A 33 7.01 1.54 10.59
C GLY A 33 6.92 3.04 10.41
N VAL A 34 6.64 3.70 11.52
CA VAL A 34 6.52 5.14 11.64
C VAL A 34 7.39 5.62 12.79
N ARG A 35 8.07 6.76 12.63
CA ARG A 35 8.89 7.40 13.67
C ARG A 35 8.45 8.84 13.90
N GLY A 36 8.82 9.38 15.06
CA GLY A 36 8.45 10.75 15.46
C GLY A 36 7.16 10.82 16.29
N ILE A 37 6.63 9.68 16.74
CA ILE A 37 5.44 9.64 17.60
C ILE A 37 5.85 10.02 19.03
N LYS A 38 5.66 11.27 19.42
CA LYS A 38 6.04 11.73 20.77
C LYS A 38 4.88 11.88 21.76
N SER A 39 3.66 12.14 21.29
CA SER A 39 2.65 12.79 22.14
C SER A 39 1.68 11.85 22.86
N ASN A 40 1.41 10.62 22.39
CA ASN A 40 0.48 9.71 23.07
C ASN A 40 0.79 8.24 22.77
N LEU A 41 1.56 7.60 23.66
CA LEU A 41 1.80 6.14 23.66
C LEU A 41 0.53 5.35 24.09
N SER A 42 -0.58 6.02 24.37
CA SER A 42 -1.84 5.43 24.82
C SER A 42 -2.83 5.13 23.70
N HIS A 43 -2.52 5.53 22.47
CA HIS A 43 -3.43 5.38 21.33
C HIS A 43 -2.89 4.41 20.29
N ARG A 44 -3.74 3.47 19.91
CA ARG A 44 -3.50 2.53 18.84
C ARG A 44 -3.50 3.22 17.49
N ARG A 45 -2.70 2.70 16.57
CA ARG A 45 -2.54 3.21 15.21
C ARG A 45 -2.77 2.11 14.19
N ARG A 46 -3.36 2.43 13.06
CA ARG A 46 -3.45 1.51 11.92
C ARG A 46 -3.07 2.22 10.63
N LEU A 47 -2.58 1.46 9.68
CA LEU A 47 -2.39 1.93 8.31
C LEU A 47 -3.69 1.83 7.53
N HIS A 48 -3.92 2.79 6.66
CA HIS A 48 -4.95 2.74 5.64
C HIS A 48 -4.33 3.12 4.29
N LEU A 49 -4.36 2.21 3.33
CA LEU A 49 -3.77 2.38 2.01
C LEU A 49 -4.87 2.26 0.95
N SER A 50 -4.83 3.16 -0.03
CA SER A 50 -5.80 3.20 -1.13
C SER A 50 -5.16 3.83 -2.37
N LEU A 51 -5.50 3.36 -3.57
CA LEU A 51 -5.24 4.09 -4.81
C LEU A 51 -6.39 5.08 -5.03
N VAL A 52 -6.08 6.37 -5.09
CA VAL A 52 -7.08 7.43 -5.28
C VAL A 52 -6.86 8.16 -6.58
N SER A 53 -7.88 8.81 -7.10
CA SER A 53 -7.76 9.75 -8.21
C SER A 53 -8.72 10.92 -7.99
N HIS A 54 -8.68 11.94 -8.86
CA HIS A 54 -9.68 13.01 -8.81
C HIS A 54 -11.12 12.49 -9.04
N GLU A 55 -11.28 11.41 -9.81
CA GLU A 55 -12.58 10.79 -10.13
C GLU A 55 -13.01 9.74 -9.10
N ASP A 56 -12.10 9.34 -8.21
CA ASP A 56 -12.32 8.44 -7.09
C ASP A 56 -11.47 8.91 -5.88
N PRO A 57 -11.94 9.95 -5.17
CA PRO A 57 -11.18 10.56 -4.09
C PRO A 57 -11.06 9.64 -2.87
N ASP A 58 -11.93 8.65 -2.75
CA ASP A 58 -11.97 7.72 -1.62
C ASP A 58 -11.20 6.42 -1.92
N GLY A 59 -10.96 6.11 -3.19
CA GLY A 59 -10.14 4.97 -3.62
C GLY A 59 -10.90 3.65 -3.57
N ASP A 60 -12.20 3.70 -3.85
CA ASP A 60 -13.08 2.54 -3.81
C ASP A 60 -12.85 1.60 -5.00
N ALA A 61 -12.33 2.11 -6.12
CA ALA A 61 -12.16 1.36 -7.35
C ALA A 61 -11.17 0.18 -7.24
N PHE A 62 -10.18 0.26 -6.35
CA PHE A 62 -9.11 -0.74 -6.18
C PHE A 62 -9.13 -1.45 -4.83
N HIS A 63 -10.24 -1.31 -4.10
CA HIS A 63 -10.41 -1.73 -2.72
C HIS A 63 -9.42 -1.06 -1.75
N GLN A 64 -9.94 -0.57 -0.63
CA GLN A 64 -9.12 -0.03 0.44
C GLN A 64 -8.46 -1.16 1.24
N ARG A 65 -7.23 -0.94 1.72
CA ARG A 65 -6.48 -1.89 2.54
C ARG A 65 -6.24 -1.30 3.92
N PHE A 66 -6.60 -2.05 4.96
CA PHE A 66 -6.43 -1.65 6.35
C PHE A 66 -5.44 -2.57 7.04
N GLY A 67 -4.49 -1.97 7.75
CA GLY A 67 -3.60 -2.70 8.64
C GLY A 67 -4.28 -3.04 9.96
N VAL A 68 -3.64 -3.97 10.68
CA VAL A 68 -4.01 -4.28 12.06
C VAL A 68 -3.72 -3.07 12.94
N TRP A 69 -4.61 -2.80 13.87
CA TRP A 69 -4.38 -1.80 14.88
C TRP A 69 -3.21 -2.22 15.78
N THR A 70 -2.17 -1.40 15.80
CA THR A 70 -0.93 -1.64 16.52
C THR A 70 -0.79 -0.67 17.68
N GLU A 71 -0.43 -1.19 18.84
CA GLU A 71 -0.11 -0.38 20.02
C GLU A 71 1.33 0.15 19.91
N PRO A 72 1.57 1.45 20.17
CA PRO A 72 2.91 1.99 20.15
C PRO A 72 3.74 1.35 21.26
N ASP A 73 4.86 0.75 20.88
CA ASP A 73 5.78 0.20 21.85
C ASP A 73 6.34 1.33 22.72
N ARG A 74 6.57 1.06 24.01
CA ARG A 74 7.03 2.09 24.98
C ARG A 74 8.41 2.68 24.64
N LEU A 75 9.07 2.19 23.59
CA LEU A 75 10.41 2.55 23.17
C LEU A 75 10.40 3.61 22.06
N LYS A 76 10.93 4.79 22.40
CA LYS A 76 11.57 5.77 21.48
C LYS A 76 10.72 6.31 20.32
N GLY A 77 9.41 6.44 20.48
CA GLY A 77 8.55 7.15 19.52
C GLY A 77 8.60 6.60 18.10
N THR A 78 8.87 5.30 17.99
CA THR A 78 8.83 4.52 16.75
C THR A 78 7.81 3.41 16.93
N LEU A 79 6.92 3.23 15.96
CA LEU A 79 5.96 2.14 15.91
C LEU A 79 6.25 1.32 14.66
N LEU A 80 6.41 0.01 14.82
CA LEU A 80 6.60 -0.91 13.70
C LEU A 80 5.27 -1.58 13.35
N PHE A 81 5.06 -1.86 12.07
CA PHE A 81 3.90 -2.57 11.59
C PHE A 81 4.32 -3.97 11.14
N GLY A 82 3.62 -5.01 11.58
CA GLY A 82 3.93 -6.39 11.21
C GLY A 82 5.26 -6.87 11.78
N ASP A 83 5.95 -7.73 11.03
CA ASP A 83 7.20 -8.34 11.47
C ASP A 83 8.37 -7.35 11.37
N TYR A 84 9.25 -7.37 12.38
CA TYR A 84 10.41 -6.47 12.49
C TYR A 84 11.29 -6.42 11.23
N HIS A 85 11.40 -7.54 10.50
CA HIS A 85 12.23 -7.67 9.31
C HIS A 85 11.50 -7.42 7.99
N GLY A 86 10.17 -7.49 7.99
CA GLY A 86 9.37 -7.53 6.76
C GLY A 86 8.38 -6.38 6.60
N GLY A 87 8.00 -5.73 7.70
CA GLY A 87 6.89 -4.78 7.69
C GLY A 87 5.54 -5.44 7.40
N VAL A 88 4.56 -4.63 7.00
CA VAL A 88 3.30 -5.12 6.40
C VAL A 88 3.33 -4.86 4.91
N ARG A 89 2.94 -5.86 4.12
CA ARG A 89 2.87 -5.80 2.67
C ARG A 89 1.42 -5.77 2.19
N TYR A 90 1.15 -4.88 1.23
CA TYR A 90 -0.12 -4.76 0.54
C TYR A 90 0.10 -4.84 -0.95
N GLN A 91 -0.86 -5.43 -1.65
CA GLN A 91 -0.85 -5.54 -3.11
C GLN A 91 -2.11 -4.89 -3.68
N PHE A 92 -1.92 -4.10 -4.73
CA PHE A 92 -2.99 -3.49 -5.51
C PHE A 92 -2.82 -3.91 -6.96
N ALA A 93 -3.84 -4.54 -7.55
CA ALA A 93 -3.85 -4.74 -9.00
C ALA A 93 -3.73 -3.38 -9.70
N LEU A 94 -2.93 -3.30 -10.77
CA LEU A 94 -2.83 -2.08 -11.58
C LEU A 94 -3.78 -2.11 -12.79
N ALA A 95 -4.31 -3.30 -13.10
CA ALA A 95 -5.40 -3.48 -14.03
C ALA A 95 -6.75 -3.37 -13.31
N ALA A 96 -7.77 -2.88 -14.03
CA ALA A 96 -9.12 -2.84 -13.53
C ALA A 96 -9.61 -4.24 -13.14
N GLU A 97 -10.09 -4.39 -11.89
CA GLU A 97 -10.80 -5.58 -11.44
C GLU A 97 -12.27 -5.56 -11.90
N ASN A 98 -12.94 -6.71 -11.87
CA ASN A 98 -14.37 -6.79 -12.19
C ASN A 98 -15.17 -5.86 -11.27
N GLY A 99 -15.89 -4.91 -11.86
CA GLY A 99 -16.68 -3.91 -11.13
C GLY A 99 -15.98 -2.56 -10.95
N ALA A 100 -14.72 -2.42 -11.38
CA ALA A 100 -14.05 -1.13 -11.39
C ALA A 100 -14.74 -0.15 -12.37
N PRO A 101 -14.85 1.14 -12.02
CA PRO A 101 -15.39 2.16 -12.91
C PRO A 101 -14.62 2.30 -14.23
N SER A 102 -15.30 2.76 -15.28
CA SER A 102 -14.70 2.86 -16.62
C SER A 102 -13.49 3.80 -16.71
N PHE A 103 -13.39 4.81 -15.84
CA PHE A 103 -12.26 5.76 -15.85
C PHE A 103 -10.93 5.10 -15.50
N VAL A 104 -10.94 3.98 -14.77
CA VAL A 104 -9.74 3.23 -14.38
C VAL A 104 -8.99 2.69 -15.61
N ASN A 105 -9.74 2.34 -16.65
CA ASN A 105 -9.19 1.88 -17.93
C ASN A 105 -8.73 3.03 -18.84
N GLY A 106 -8.88 4.29 -18.38
CA GLY A 106 -8.44 5.45 -19.11
C GLY A 106 -6.92 5.52 -19.19
N VAL A 107 -6.40 5.86 -20.37
CA VAL A 107 -4.96 6.02 -20.64
C VAL A 107 -4.31 7.06 -19.70
N THR A 108 -5.09 8.03 -19.23
CA THR A 108 -4.64 9.10 -18.31
C THR A 108 -4.81 8.74 -16.84
N TYR A 109 -5.42 7.60 -16.49
CA TYR A 109 -5.63 7.21 -15.10
C TYR A 109 -4.32 7.10 -14.32
N PRO A 110 -3.24 6.46 -14.82
CA PRO A 110 -1.98 6.37 -14.09
C PRO A 110 -1.31 7.72 -13.81
N GLU A 111 -1.63 8.77 -14.57
CA GLU A 111 -1.10 10.12 -14.32
C GLU A 111 -1.87 10.86 -13.23
N ARG A 112 -3.17 10.58 -13.12
CA ARG A 112 -4.09 11.21 -12.17
C ARG A 112 -4.21 10.44 -10.85
N ALA A 113 -3.78 9.18 -10.86
CA ALA A 113 -3.84 8.32 -9.70
C ALA A 113 -2.69 8.60 -8.73
N GLU A 114 -2.98 8.49 -7.44
CA GLU A 114 -2.03 8.64 -6.36
C GLU A 114 -2.20 7.46 -5.40
N LEU A 115 -1.09 6.87 -4.95
CA LEU A 115 -1.10 6.00 -3.80
C LEU A 115 -1.23 6.88 -2.54
N ARG A 116 -2.35 6.73 -1.85
CA ARG A 116 -2.61 7.39 -0.57
C ARG A 116 -2.32 6.43 0.57
N VAL A 117 -1.41 6.81 1.44
CA VAL A 117 -1.09 6.10 2.69
C VAL A 117 -1.49 7.00 3.84
N ARG A 118 -2.36 6.51 4.72
CA ARG A 118 -2.86 7.21 5.91
C ARG A 118 -2.43 6.47 7.16
N LEU A 119 -1.99 7.23 8.16
CA LEU A 119 -1.88 6.77 9.52
C LEU A 119 -3.13 7.18 10.28
N LEU A 120 -3.92 6.20 10.70
CA LEU A 120 -5.11 6.42 11.49
C LEU A 120 -4.80 6.17 12.96
N THR A 121 -5.35 7.00 13.84
CA THR A 121 -5.17 6.91 15.29
C THR A 121 -6.50 6.78 15.98
N SER A 122 -6.62 5.79 16.86
CA SER A 122 -7.82 5.55 17.64
C SER A 122 -7.84 6.48 18.84
N ARG A 123 -8.95 7.21 19.02
CA ARG A 123 -9.18 8.00 20.24
C ARG A 123 -9.63 7.13 21.41
N VAL A 124 -9.87 5.83 21.20
CA VAL A 124 -10.14 4.87 22.28
C VAL A 124 -8.84 4.62 23.04
N PRO A 125 -8.77 4.95 24.34
CA PRO A 125 -7.57 4.69 25.13
C PRO A 125 -7.35 3.18 25.26
N SER A 126 -6.13 2.70 25.04
CA SER A 126 -5.80 1.28 25.22
C SER A 126 -6.02 0.78 26.66
N ASN A 127 -5.96 1.70 27.64
CA ASN A 127 -5.94 1.43 29.08
C ASN A 127 -7.05 2.17 29.86
N SER A 128 -8.24 2.41 29.29
CA SER A 128 -9.32 2.99 30.10
C SER A 128 -9.82 1.97 31.14
N GLU A 129 -10.04 2.39 32.38
CA GLU A 129 -10.61 1.53 33.45
C GLU A 129 -11.94 0.90 33.00
N THR A 130 -12.74 1.64 32.25
CA THR A 130 -13.98 1.15 31.61
C THR A 130 -13.78 0.04 30.59
N MET A 131 -12.67 0.03 29.84
CA MET A 131 -12.35 -1.13 28.98
C MET A 131 -11.88 -2.31 29.81
N GLN A 132 -11.11 -2.10 30.88
CA GLN A 132 -10.70 -3.19 31.77
C GLN A 132 -11.89 -3.86 32.48
N GLU A 133 -12.95 -3.11 32.80
CA GLU A 133 -14.19 -3.66 33.33
C GLU A 133 -14.93 -4.49 32.27
N LEU A 134 -15.12 -3.95 31.05
CA LEU A 134 -15.70 -4.70 29.92
C LEU A 134 -14.89 -5.96 29.56
N ASP A 135 -13.58 -5.89 29.75
CA ASP A 135 -12.64 -6.98 29.50
C ASP A 135 -12.83 -8.18 30.44
N GLY A 136 -13.40 -7.96 31.63
CA GLY A 136 -13.70 -9.02 32.59
C GLY A 136 -15.00 -9.77 32.33
N PHE A 137 -15.94 -9.18 31.56
CA PHE A 137 -17.29 -9.73 31.37
C PHE A 137 -17.55 -10.35 30.00
N LEU A 138 -16.78 -9.99 28.97
CA LEU A 138 -17.02 -10.44 27.60
C LEU A 138 -16.05 -11.55 27.15
N PRO A 139 -16.53 -12.59 26.45
CA PRO A 139 -15.66 -13.55 25.76
C PRO A 139 -14.69 -12.86 24.80
N ALA A 140 -13.45 -13.36 24.74
CA ALA A 140 -12.35 -12.72 24.00
C ALA A 140 -12.67 -12.40 22.53
N MET A 141 -13.39 -13.26 21.82
CA MET A 141 -13.79 -13.01 20.41
C MET A 141 -14.74 -11.81 20.25
N ILE A 142 -15.69 -11.64 21.18
CA ILE A 142 -16.67 -10.54 21.13
C ILE A 142 -15.97 -9.23 21.50
N LYS A 143 -15.08 -9.29 22.49
CA LYS A 143 -14.26 -8.16 22.94
C LYS A 143 -13.43 -7.58 21.80
N GLU A 144 -12.72 -8.40 21.03
CA GLU A 144 -11.89 -7.92 19.93
C GLU A 144 -12.72 -7.28 18.80
N THR A 145 -13.91 -7.83 18.53
CA THR A 145 -14.85 -7.29 17.54
C THR A 145 -15.39 -5.93 17.97
N VAL A 146 -15.85 -5.80 19.22
CA VAL A 146 -16.36 -4.54 19.78
C VAL A 146 -15.27 -3.48 19.84
N LYS A 147 -14.08 -3.86 20.31
CA LYS A 147 -12.91 -2.95 20.39
C LYS A 147 -12.58 -2.41 19.00
N THR A 148 -12.45 -3.28 18.01
CA THR A 148 -12.15 -2.90 16.61
C THR A 148 -13.24 -2.04 15.98
N GLY A 149 -14.51 -2.30 16.30
CA GLY A 149 -15.65 -1.47 15.90
C GLY A 149 -15.54 -0.05 16.45
N LEU A 150 -15.31 0.08 17.76
CA LEU A 150 -15.12 1.37 18.43
C LEU A 150 -13.91 2.12 17.87
N ASP A 151 -12.76 1.44 17.72
CA ASP A 151 -11.58 2.07 17.15
C ASP A 151 -11.84 2.62 15.75
N SER A 152 -12.62 1.90 14.93
CA SER A 152 -12.96 2.36 13.58
C SER A 152 -13.86 3.60 13.63
N SER A 153 -14.87 3.61 14.50
CA SER A 153 -15.79 4.75 14.68
C SER A 153 -15.12 5.99 15.30
N PHE A 154 -14.11 5.81 16.14
CA PHE A 154 -13.38 6.87 16.82
C PHE A 154 -11.96 7.07 16.26
N SER A 155 -11.72 6.62 15.03
CA SER A 155 -10.45 6.84 14.34
C SER A 155 -10.40 8.23 13.68
N ASP A 156 -9.22 8.83 13.70
CA ASP A 156 -8.94 10.07 12.99
C ASP A 156 -7.65 9.95 12.17
N VAL A 157 -7.49 10.78 11.14
CA VAL A 157 -6.28 10.79 10.31
C VAL A 157 -5.20 11.60 11.03
N GLU A 158 -4.20 10.91 11.57
CA GLU A 158 -3.03 11.55 12.21
C GLU A 158 -2.09 12.13 11.15
N ALA A 159 -1.87 11.39 10.06
CA ALA A 159 -0.93 11.77 9.01
C ALA A 159 -1.29 11.16 7.65
N GLU A 160 -0.99 11.86 6.55
CA GLU A 160 -1.29 11.42 5.17
C GLU A 160 -0.13 11.67 4.21
N LEU A 161 0.19 10.65 3.41
CA LEU A 161 1.21 10.66 2.36
C LEU A 161 0.53 10.33 1.05
N ARG A 162 0.79 11.15 0.02
CA ARG A 162 0.31 10.92 -1.34
C ARG A 162 1.49 10.78 -2.27
N LEU A 163 1.54 9.65 -2.97
CA LEU A 163 2.59 9.33 -3.92
C LEU A 163 1.99 9.24 -5.32
N PRO A 164 2.30 10.17 -6.24
CA PRO A 164 1.79 10.11 -7.60
C PRO A 164 2.19 8.80 -8.29
N MET A 165 1.23 8.14 -8.93
CA MET A 165 1.49 6.89 -9.65
C MET A 165 2.49 7.10 -10.79
N SER A 166 2.46 8.26 -11.46
CA SER A 166 3.46 8.63 -12.46
C SER A 166 4.91 8.56 -11.95
N ASN A 167 5.16 8.96 -10.70
CA ASN A 167 6.48 8.87 -10.08
C ASN A 167 6.88 7.43 -9.76
N ILE A 168 5.90 6.61 -9.36
CA ILE A 168 6.10 5.19 -9.05
C ILE A 168 6.43 4.41 -10.33
N LEU A 169 5.64 4.64 -11.39
CA LEU A 169 5.78 3.96 -12.67
C LEU A 169 7.00 4.41 -13.48
N GLY A 170 7.38 5.69 -13.36
CA GLY A 170 8.55 6.24 -14.06
C GLY A 170 9.91 5.89 -13.44
N GLY A 171 9.94 5.23 -12.28
CA GLY A 171 11.16 4.93 -11.52
C GLY A 171 11.77 3.56 -11.84
N ILE A 172 13.11 3.51 -12.03
CA ILE A 172 13.89 2.27 -12.23
C ILE A 172 14.20 1.55 -10.90
N LYS A 173 13.98 2.20 -9.76
CA LYS A 173 14.23 1.67 -8.40
C LYS A 173 13.02 1.99 -7.53
N GLY A 174 12.58 1.02 -6.72
CA GLY A 174 11.40 1.16 -5.86
C GLY A 174 11.37 2.49 -5.10
N PHE A 175 10.21 3.11 -5.07
CA PHE A 175 10.02 4.38 -4.38
C PHE A 175 10.06 4.13 -2.86
N GLY A 176 10.74 5.00 -2.10
CA GLY A 176 10.64 5.03 -0.64
C GLY A 176 11.37 3.92 0.15
N SER A 177 12.48 3.38 -0.36
CA SER A 177 13.42 2.62 0.50
C SER A 177 14.15 3.52 1.53
N SER A 178 13.41 4.41 2.21
CA SER A 178 13.84 5.42 3.18
C SER A 178 12.66 5.88 4.03
N TRP A 179 12.95 6.66 5.08
CA TRP A 179 11.95 7.39 5.83
C TRP A 179 11.43 8.56 5.00
N VAL A 180 10.11 8.63 4.81
CA VAL A 180 9.40 9.66 4.05
C VAL A 180 8.56 10.48 5.02
N PRO A 181 8.68 11.82 5.04
CA PRO A 181 7.86 12.65 5.91
C PRO A 181 6.39 12.61 5.46
N PHE A 182 5.49 12.47 6.42
CA PHE A 182 4.08 12.71 6.21
C PHE A 182 3.77 14.21 6.19
N LEU A 183 2.73 14.59 5.45
CA LEU A 183 2.07 15.87 5.67
C LEU A 183 1.12 15.69 6.86
N ASN A 184 1.38 16.40 7.94
CA ASN A 184 0.50 16.38 9.10
C ASN A 184 -0.85 16.99 8.71
N THR A 185 -1.91 16.21 8.86
CA THR A 185 -3.30 16.66 8.63
C THR A 185 -3.87 17.40 9.84
N VAL A 186 -3.28 17.19 11.03
CA VAL A 186 -3.67 17.88 12.26
C VAL A 186 -2.91 19.21 12.39
N ILE A 187 -3.63 20.30 12.16
CA ILE A 187 -3.15 21.68 12.32
C ILE A 187 -2.62 21.86 13.76
N GLY A 188 -1.35 22.26 13.90
CA GLY A 188 -0.77 22.70 15.19
C GLY A 188 0.31 21.81 15.80
N THR A 189 0.77 20.75 15.12
CA THR A 189 1.96 20.00 15.54
C THR A 189 3.14 20.28 14.61
N GLU A 190 4.13 21.02 15.10
CA GLU A 190 5.40 21.31 14.38
C GLU A 190 6.26 20.06 14.11
N GLN A 191 5.83 18.88 14.55
CA GLN A 191 6.61 17.66 14.50
C GLN A 191 6.18 16.79 13.32
N SER A 192 7.05 16.64 12.33
CA SER A 192 6.82 15.75 11.19
C SER A 192 6.90 14.29 11.62
N VAL A 193 5.81 13.56 11.46
CA VAL A 193 5.79 12.10 11.53
C VAL A 193 6.40 11.55 10.23
N GLU A 194 7.22 10.51 10.31
CA GLU A 194 7.87 9.92 9.13
C GLU A 194 7.55 8.44 9.00
N LEU A 195 7.21 7.99 7.79
CA LEU A 195 6.91 6.60 7.47
C LEU A 195 8.03 5.96 6.66
N PHE A 196 8.41 4.74 7.03
CA PHE A 196 9.23 3.92 6.15
C PHE A 196 8.32 3.13 5.21
N VAL A 197 8.31 3.47 3.91
CA VAL A 197 7.39 2.90 2.92
C VAL A 197 8.08 2.59 1.60
N GLN A 198 8.22 1.31 1.30
CA GLN A 198 8.83 0.82 0.08
C GLN A 198 7.76 0.40 -0.92
N VAL A 199 7.81 0.93 -2.14
CA VAL A 199 6.81 0.72 -3.19
C VAL A 199 7.46 0.17 -4.45
N HIS A 200 6.93 -0.93 -4.98
CA HIS A 200 7.41 -1.62 -6.17
C HIS A 200 6.26 -1.96 -7.11
N VAL A 201 6.54 -1.98 -8.40
CA VAL A 201 5.64 -2.58 -9.39
C VAL A 201 6.23 -3.92 -9.79
N VAL A 202 5.46 -4.97 -9.58
CA VAL A 202 5.89 -6.35 -9.81
C VAL A 202 4.89 -7.05 -10.74
N PRO A 203 5.36 -7.98 -11.58
CA PRO A 203 4.47 -8.79 -12.39
C PRO A 203 3.60 -9.67 -11.47
N ASP A 204 2.35 -9.84 -11.85
CA ASP A 204 1.46 -10.82 -11.23
C ASP A 204 2.01 -12.22 -11.52
N HIS A 205 2.07 -13.05 -10.48
CA HIS A 205 2.55 -14.43 -10.59
C HIS A 205 1.78 -15.19 -11.68
N HIS A 206 0.48 -14.93 -11.82
CA HIS A 206 -0.37 -15.55 -12.84
C HIS A 206 0.04 -15.23 -14.28
N CYS A 207 0.73 -14.10 -14.51
CA CYS A 207 1.21 -13.73 -15.83
C CYS A 207 2.57 -14.33 -16.17
N VAL A 208 3.36 -14.70 -15.16
CA VAL A 208 4.69 -15.30 -15.35
C VAL A 208 4.62 -16.83 -15.48
N VAL A 209 3.61 -17.46 -14.87
CA VAL A 209 3.44 -18.92 -14.89
C VAL A 209 3.37 -19.52 -16.31
N PRO A 210 2.59 -18.98 -17.27
CA PRO A 210 2.52 -19.55 -18.62
C PRO A 210 3.86 -19.50 -19.37
N ASP A 211 4.62 -18.41 -19.22
CA ASP A 211 5.93 -18.26 -19.83
C ASP A 211 6.97 -19.18 -19.17
N LEU A 212 6.89 -19.35 -17.85
CA LEU A 212 7.70 -20.34 -17.12
C LEU A 212 7.35 -21.77 -17.52
N GLU A 213 6.07 -22.11 -17.64
CA GLU A 213 5.61 -23.42 -18.10
C GLU A 213 6.08 -23.70 -19.53
N LYS A 214 5.99 -22.71 -20.41
CA LYS A 214 6.51 -22.79 -21.77
C LYS A 214 8.02 -23.03 -21.77
N TRP A 215 8.78 -22.26 -21.02
CA TRP A 215 10.23 -22.42 -20.90
C TRP A 215 10.60 -23.80 -20.33
N PHE A 216 9.88 -24.27 -19.31
CA PHE A 216 10.10 -25.57 -18.70
C PHE A 216 9.80 -26.73 -19.68
N ASN A 217 8.76 -26.58 -20.50
CA ASN A 217 8.42 -27.54 -21.55
C ASN A 217 9.47 -27.55 -22.67
N GLU A 218 9.93 -26.39 -23.12
CA GLU A 218 11.02 -26.27 -24.11
C GLU A 218 12.31 -26.92 -23.61
N GLU A 219 12.66 -26.70 -22.34
CA GLU A 219 13.86 -27.28 -21.73
C GLU A 219 13.73 -28.80 -21.53
N ARG A 220 12.54 -29.29 -21.16
CA ARG A 220 12.22 -30.73 -21.14
C ARG A 220 12.42 -31.39 -22.50
N VAL A 221 12.00 -30.73 -23.58
CA VAL A 221 12.15 -31.26 -24.94
C VAL A 221 13.63 -31.32 -25.35
N LYS A 222 14.44 -30.32 -24.98
CA LYS A 222 15.89 -30.37 -25.20
C LYS A 222 16.56 -31.51 -24.45
N MET A 223 16.26 -31.67 -23.15
CA MET A 223 16.81 -32.76 -22.34
C MET A 223 16.37 -34.15 -22.83
N ALA A 224 15.15 -34.28 -23.38
CA ALA A 224 14.67 -35.52 -23.97
C ALA A 224 15.25 -35.80 -25.36
N GLY A 225 15.67 -34.77 -26.10
CA GLY A 225 16.35 -34.87 -27.39
C GLY A 225 17.86 -35.16 -27.29
N GLU A 226 18.47 -34.92 -26.13
CA GLU A 226 19.89 -35.21 -25.85
C GLU A 226 20.12 -36.60 -25.20
N ALA A 227 19.43 -37.64 -25.68
CA ALA A 227 19.90 -39.00 -25.44
C ALA A 227 20.98 -39.34 -26.48
N PRO A 228 22.29 -39.39 -26.15
CA PRO A 228 23.28 -39.93 -27.07
C PRO A 228 22.95 -41.40 -27.30
N ALA A 229 22.65 -41.75 -28.55
CA ALA A 229 22.54 -43.13 -28.98
C ALA A 229 23.87 -43.84 -28.71
N PRO A 230 23.88 -44.99 -28.00
CA PRO A 230 25.04 -45.87 -27.97
C PRO A 230 25.29 -46.52 -29.34
#